data_AF-A0A1Q8DPV0-F1
#
_entry.id   AF-A0A1Q8DPV0-F1
#
_cell.length_a   1.000
_cell.length_b   1.000
_cell.length_c   1.000
_cell.angle_alpha   90.00
_cell.angle_beta   90.00
_cell.angle_gamma   90.00
#
_symmetry.space_group_name_H-M   'P 1'
#
loop_
_entity.id
_entity.type
_entity.pdbx_description
1 polymer ?
#
loop_
_entity_poly.entity_id
_entity_poly.type
_entity_poly.pdbx_seq_one_letter_code
_entity_poly.pdbx_strand_id
1 'polypeptide(L)'
;MYQIQSKRFFPLPDYDLTRERVGVKFTGKVLDQEYAKQLATVDNLTLHDIIALDKVQKGQAITEEEADALRKKSLIEGRKNSYIIAANVAKHTEQQAEYMQMRGLDDMHYQSLIIEYLKTFERGRLADFDKMLANKLPQVLDDKQRKNKVRNLFQEMRRDGFVTSKNQTWYLANS
;
A
#
# COMPACT_ATOMS: atom_id res chain seq x y z
N MET A 1 2.42 34.49 25.36
CA MET A 1 2.47 34.38 23.88
C MET A 1 3.19 33.12 23.37
N TYR A 2 4.10 32.50 24.13
CA TYR A 2 4.79 31.25 23.75
C TYR A 2 3.95 29.96 23.89
N GLN A 3 3.01 29.90 24.83
CA GLN A 3 2.19 28.69 25.02
C GLN A 3 1.11 28.50 23.95
N ILE A 4 0.76 29.54 23.18
CA ILE A 4 -0.25 29.45 22.12
C ILE A 4 0.35 28.91 20.82
N GLN A 5 1.68 29.02 20.62
CA GLN A 5 2.35 28.53 19.41
C GLN A 5 2.53 27.00 19.40
N SER A 6 2.67 26.38 20.58
CA SER A 6 2.77 24.91 20.72
C SER A 6 1.48 24.18 20.29
N LYS A 7 0.31 24.81 20.42
CA LYS A 7 -0.97 24.20 20.00
C LYS A 7 -1.19 24.17 18.48
N ARG A 8 -0.28 24.70 17.66
CA ARG A 8 -0.44 24.79 16.19
C ARG A 8 0.64 24.09 15.35
N PHE A 9 1.51 23.26 15.94
CA PHE A 9 2.54 22.50 15.20
C PHE A 9 3.40 23.34 14.24
N PHE A 10 3.71 24.59 14.60
CA PHE A 10 4.71 25.37 13.88
C PHE A 10 6.09 25.18 14.54
N PRO A 11 7.13 24.78 13.78
CA PRO A 11 8.48 24.73 14.32
C PRO A 11 9.00 26.16 14.60
N LEU A 12 9.77 26.29 15.68
CA LEU A 12 10.47 27.53 16.00
C LEU A 12 11.56 27.80 14.95
N PRO A 13 11.77 29.06 14.53
CA PRO A 13 12.79 29.38 13.54
C PRO A 13 14.20 29.31 14.14
N ASP A 14 15.12 28.70 13.40
CA ASP A 14 16.57 28.85 13.61
C ASP A 14 17.07 30.11 12.90
N TYR A 15 17.91 30.87 13.60
CA TYR A 15 18.48 32.13 13.12
C TYR A 15 19.93 31.92 12.69
N ASP A 16 20.21 32.16 11.42
CA ASP A 16 21.57 32.30 10.90
C ASP A 16 21.89 33.80 10.71
N LEU A 17 22.94 34.27 11.38
CA LEU A 17 23.34 35.68 11.47
C LEU A 17 24.50 36.04 10.54
N THR A 18 24.90 35.16 9.62
CA THR A 18 26.18 35.33 8.91
C THR A 18 26.15 36.25 7.68
N ARG A 19 24.98 36.69 7.20
CA ARG A 19 24.85 37.70 6.13
C ARG A 19 23.59 38.51 6.37
N GLU A 20 23.63 39.82 6.17
CA GLU A 20 22.55 40.81 6.47
C GLU A 20 21.25 40.64 5.64
N ARG A 21 20.90 39.41 5.24
CA ARG A 21 19.62 38.98 4.71
C ARG A 21 19.33 37.57 5.19
N VAL A 22 18.31 37.41 6.03
CA VAL A 22 17.84 36.10 6.48
C VAL A 22 16.89 35.53 5.42
N GLY A 23 17.39 34.57 4.64
CA GLY A 23 16.58 33.76 3.73
C GLY A 23 16.03 32.54 4.46
N VAL A 24 14.75 32.54 4.81
CA VAL A 24 14.08 31.37 5.41
C VAL A 24 13.60 30.45 4.30
N LYS A 25 14.18 29.25 4.20
CA LYS A 25 13.73 28.22 3.26
C LYS A 25 12.73 27.31 3.95
N PHE A 26 11.45 27.71 3.92
CA PHE A 26 10.37 26.78 4.23
C PHE A 26 10.34 25.72 3.12
N THR A 27 10.76 24.49 3.44
CA THR A 27 10.50 23.35 2.56
C THR A 27 9.03 22.98 2.70
N GLY A 28 8.15 23.86 2.24
CA GLY A 28 6.73 23.61 2.09
C GLY A 28 6.53 22.64 0.95
N LYS A 29 6.77 21.34 1.18
CA LYS A 29 5.91 20.36 0.53
C LYS A 29 4.58 20.49 1.23
N VAL A 30 3.60 21.08 0.55
CA VAL A 30 2.22 21.14 1.02
C VAL A 30 1.81 19.70 1.30
N LEU A 31 1.82 19.30 2.58
CA LEU A 31 1.05 18.16 3.01
C LEU A 31 -0.40 18.52 2.68
N ASP A 32 -1.15 17.56 2.16
CA ASP A 32 -2.58 17.73 2.02
C ASP A 32 -3.13 18.11 3.41
N GLN A 33 -3.66 19.34 3.53
CA GLN A 33 -4.06 19.88 4.82
C GLN A 33 -5.18 19.05 5.44
N GLU A 34 -5.99 18.38 4.61
CA GLU A 34 -7.05 17.50 5.09
C GLU A 34 -6.45 16.21 5.64
N TYR A 35 -5.52 15.61 4.91
CA TYR A 35 -4.79 14.42 5.37
C TYR A 35 -3.97 14.69 6.66
N ALA A 36 -3.31 15.85 6.75
CA ALA A 36 -2.56 16.25 7.94
C ALA A 36 -3.46 16.45 9.17
N LYS A 37 -4.64 17.06 8.98
CA LYS A 37 -5.64 17.24 10.05
C LYS A 37 -6.23 15.91 10.50
N GLN A 38 -6.49 14.99 9.56
CA GLN A 38 -6.99 13.66 9.86
C GLN A 38 -5.93 12.83 10.60
N LEU A 39 -4.67 12.87 10.17
CA LEU A 39 -3.57 12.21 10.89
C LEU A 39 -3.39 12.78 12.30
N ALA A 40 -3.57 14.09 12.51
CA ALA A 40 -3.50 14.69 13.85
C ALA A 40 -4.56 14.17 14.85
N THR A 41 -5.58 13.45 14.38
CA THR A 41 -6.57 12.77 15.25
C THR A 41 -6.13 11.39 15.74
N VAL A 42 -5.07 10.82 15.14
CA VAL A 42 -4.48 9.55 15.58
C VAL A 42 -3.44 9.87 16.66
N ASP A 43 -3.67 9.37 17.87
CA ASP A 43 -2.84 9.63 19.04
C ASP A 43 -1.38 9.17 18.86
N ASN A 44 -0.43 9.90 19.46
CA ASN A 44 1.02 9.60 19.48
C ASN A 44 1.76 9.60 18.12
N LEU A 45 1.24 10.31 17.11
CA LEU A 45 1.99 10.59 15.89
C LEU A 45 2.99 11.73 16.07
N THR A 46 4.24 11.49 15.67
CA THR A 46 5.27 12.52 15.57
C THR A 46 5.30 13.10 14.16
N LEU A 47 5.90 14.29 13.99
CA LEU A 47 6.08 14.90 12.67
C LEU A 47 6.83 13.97 11.70
N HIS A 48 7.79 13.18 12.19
CA HIS A 48 8.51 12.21 11.38
C HIS A 48 7.59 11.08 10.88
N ASP A 49 6.66 10.61 11.71
CA ASP A 49 5.68 9.59 11.31
C ASP A 49 4.74 10.11 10.22
N ILE A 50 4.29 11.37 10.34
CA ILE A 50 3.41 12.02 9.37
C ILE A 50 4.11 12.13 8.00
N ILE A 51 5.38 12.54 7.99
CA ILE A 51 6.18 12.63 6.75
C ILE A 51 6.38 11.25 6.14
N ALA A 52 6.65 10.23 6.96
CA ALA A 52 6.83 8.87 6.47
C ALA A 52 5.52 8.27 5.92
N LEU A 53 4.37 8.55 6.54
CA LEU A 53 3.05 8.15 6.03
C LEU A 53 2.70 8.85 4.70
N ASP A 54 3.03 10.14 4.55
CA ASP A 54 2.87 10.85 3.28
C ASP A 54 3.72 10.23 2.16
N LYS A 55 4.97 9.83 2.47
CA LYS A 55 5.81 9.09 1.52
C LYS A 55 5.16 7.77 1.10
N VAL A 56 4.64 6.99 2.06
CA VAL A 56 3.94 5.71 1.78
C VAL A 56 2.70 5.93 0.91
N GLN A 57 1.87 6.93 1.23
CA GLN A 57 0.70 7.27 0.43
C GLN A 57 1.06 7.61 -1.02
N LYS A 58 2.19 8.32 -1.22
CA LYS A 58 2.71 8.71 -2.54
C LYS A 58 3.49 7.59 -3.24
N GLY A 59 3.54 6.38 -2.67
CA GLY A 59 4.30 5.25 -3.21
C GLY A 59 5.82 5.47 -3.22
N GLN A 60 6.32 6.37 -2.36
CA GLN A 60 7.75 6.67 -2.24
C GLN A 60 8.42 5.67 -1.29
N ALA A 61 9.69 5.38 -1.56
CA ALA A 61 10.49 4.54 -0.68
C ALA A 61 10.70 5.23 0.68
N ILE A 62 10.50 4.47 1.76
CA ILE A 62 10.82 4.85 3.13
C ILE A 62 12.02 4.04 3.62
N THR A 63 12.76 4.59 4.59
CA THR A 63 13.88 3.86 5.21
C THR A 63 13.37 2.71 6.07
N GLU A 64 14.25 1.76 6.39
CA GLU A 64 13.90 0.62 7.26
C GLU A 64 13.56 1.09 8.68
N GLU A 65 14.26 2.12 9.16
CA GLU A 65 13.98 2.77 10.45
C GLU A 65 12.59 3.44 10.47
N GLU A 66 12.24 4.17 9.40
CA GLU A 66 10.91 4.77 9.22
C GLU A 66 9.82 3.69 9.18
N ALA A 67 10.06 2.61 8.42
CA ALA A 67 9.12 1.50 8.30
C ALA A 67 8.91 0.78 9.64
N ASP A 68 9.97 0.54 10.40
CA ASP A 68 9.89 -0.14 11.70
C ASP A 68 9.19 0.73 12.75
N ALA A 69 9.45 2.04 12.76
CA ALA A 69 8.74 2.98 13.63
C ALA A 69 7.23 2.97 13.33
N LEU A 70 6.84 3.08 12.06
CA LEU A 70 5.45 3.05 11.64
C LEU A 70 4.78 1.70 11.90
N ARG A 71 5.50 0.58 11.70
CA ARG A 71 5.00 -0.77 11.95
C ARG A 71 4.78 -1.03 13.45
N LYS A 72 5.68 -0.56 14.32
CA LYS A 72 5.51 -0.64 15.79
C LYS A 72 4.26 0.09 16.28
N LYS A 73 3.88 1.17 15.60
CA LYS A 73 2.66 1.93 15.88
C LYS A 73 1.42 1.40 15.12
N SER A 74 1.56 0.32 14.37
CA SER A 74 0.50 -0.27 13.53
C SER A 74 -0.12 0.72 12.54
N LEU A 75 0.68 1.67 12.03
CA LEU A 75 0.25 2.70 11.09
C LEU A 75 0.42 2.26 9.63
N ILE A 76 1.28 1.27 9.37
CA ILE A 76 1.49 0.67 8.07
C ILE A 76 1.41 -0.85 8.15
N GLU A 77 1.02 -1.46 7.03
CA GLU A 77 0.99 -2.90 6.79
C GLU A 77 1.79 -3.23 5.52
N GLY A 78 2.09 -4.51 5.30
CA GLY A 78 2.77 -4.97 4.10
C GLY A 78 4.26 -5.31 4.27
N ARG A 79 4.92 -5.56 3.13
CA ARG A 79 6.31 -6.05 3.04
C ARG A 79 7.24 -4.93 2.57
N LYS A 80 8.56 -5.14 2.75
CA LYS A 80 9.59 -4.22 2.25
C LYS A 80 9.35 -3.93 0.76
N ASN A 81 9.31 -2.65 0.40
CA ASN A 81 9.00 -2.09 -0.93
C ASN A 81 7.52 -2.15 -1.37
N SER A 82 6.61 -2.64 -0.53
CA SER A 82 5.17 -2.69 -0.82
C SER A 82 4.39 -2.39 0.47
N TYR A 83 4.67 -1.22 1.05
CA TYR A 83 3.98 -0.75 2.25
C TYR A 83 2.65 -0.10 1.87
N ILE A 84 1.64 -0.36 2.69
CA ILE A 84 0.32 0.25 2.59
C ILE A 84 -0.01 0.90 3.93
N ILE A 85 -0.81 1.97 3.88
CA ILE A 85 -1.38 2.57 5.09
C ILE A 85 -2.25 1.52 5.78
N ALA A 86 -2.17 1.42 7.11
CA ALA A 86 -2.95 0.45 7.86
C ALA A 86 -4.46 0.76 7.79
N ALA A 87 -5.29 -0.27 7.96
CA ALA A 87 -6.74 -0.14 7.87
C ALA A 87 -7.30 0.91 8.85
N ASN A 88 -6.70 1.02 10.04
CA ASN A 88 -7.11 1.97 11.07
C ASN A 88 -6.92 3.42 10.60
N VAL A 89 -5.75 3.73 10.04
CA VAL A 89 -5.44 5.07 9.52
C VAL A 89 -6.35 5.39 8.34
N ALA A 90 -6.51 4.45 7.38
CA ALA A 90 -7.39 4.62 6.24
C ALA A 90 -8.87 4.87 6.63
N LYS A 91 -9.32 4.29 7.74
CA LYS A 91 -10.66 4.54 8.29
C LYS A 91 -10.80 5.96 8.85
N HIS A 92 -9.75 6.48 9.48
CA HIS A 92 -9.72 7.83 10.03
C HIS A 92 -9.48 8.91 8.96
N THR A 93 -8.85 8.56 7.84
CA THR A 93 -8.56 9.47 6.73
C THR A 93 -9.60 9.42 5.60
N GLU A 94 -10.68 8.65 5.74
CA GLU A 94 -11.68 8.42 4.68
C GLU A 94 -11.10 7.83 3.38
N GLN A 95 -9.98 7.11 3.48
CA GLN A 95 -9.26 6.49 2.36
C GLN A 95 -9.54 4.99 2.25
N GLN A 96 -10.73 4.53 2.67
CA GLN A 96 -11.03 3.10 2.72
C GLN A 96 -11.00 2.46 1.32
N ALA A 97 -11.45 3.19 0.29
CA ALA A 97 -11.42 2.71 -1.09
C ALA A 97 -9.99 2.53 -1.62
N GLU A 98 -9.12 3.51 -1.37
CA GLU A 98 -7.70 3.47 -1.75
C GLU A 98 -6.97 2.35 -1.00
N TYR A 99 -7.26 2.17 0.29
CA TYR A 99 -6.76 1.03 1.06
C TYR A 99 -7.14 -0.31 0.43
N MET A 100 -8.40 -0.49 0.01
CA MET A 100 -8.84 -1.73 -0.63
C MET A 100 -8.15 -1.94 -1.99
N GLN A 101 -7.89 -0.88 -2.75
CA GLN A 101 -7.14 -0.98 -4.02
C GLN A 101 -5.67 -1.32 -3.80
N MET A 102 -5.03 -0.74 -2.79
CA MET A 102 -3.63 -0.99 -2.48
C MET A 102 -3.41 -2.37 -1.86
N ARG A 103 -4.26 -2.80 -0.92
CA ARG A 103 -4.22 -4.13 -0.30
C ARG A 103 -4.62 -5.23 -1.27
N GLY A 104 -5.60 -4.93 -2.13
CA GLY A 104 -6.29 -5.91 -2.97
C GLY A 104 -7.11 -6.90 -2.15
N LEU A 105 -7.59 -7.93 -2.85
CA LEU A 105 -8.48 -8.96 -2.29
C LEU A 105 -7.67 -10.14 -1.75
N ASP A 106 -8.34 -11.04 -1.05
CA ASP A 106 -7.72 -12.28 -0.57
C ASP A 106 -7.48 -13.29 -1.71
N ASP A 107 -6.64 -14.28 -1.42
CA ASP A 107 -6.27 -15.30 -2.39
C ASP A 107 -7.49 -16.16 -2.79
N MET A 108 -8.42 -16.42 -1.86
CA MET A 108 -9.66 -17.15 -2.12
C MET A 108 -10.53 -16.48 -3.18
N HIS A 109 -10.63 -15.16 -3.16
CA HIS A 109 -11.38 -14.40 -4.16
C HIS A 109 -10.75 -14.57 -5.55
N TYR A 110 -9.43 -14.44 -5.64
CA TYR A 110 -8.73 -14.62 -6.92
C TYR A 110 -8.84 -16.06 -7.43
N GLN A 111 -8.74 -17.06 -6.55
CA GLN A 111 -8.97 -18.46 -6.88
C GLN A 111 -10.39 -18.71 -7.41
N SER A 112 -11.39 -18.06 -6.82
CA SER A 112 -12.79 -18.16 -7.26
C SER A 112 -12.98 -17.63 -8.69
N LEU A 113 -12.34 -16.50 -9.04
CA LEU A 113 -12.34 -15.98 -10.41
C LEU A 113 -11.67 -16.94 -11.40
N ILE A 114 -10.57 -17.58 -11.00
CA ILE A 114 -9.89 -18.59 -11.81
C ILE A 114 -10.80 -19.79 -12.05
N ILE A 115 -11.49 -20.26 -11.01
CA ILE A 115 -12.45 -21.37 -11.12
C ILE A 115 -13.61 -21.00 -12.06
N GLU A 116 -14.18 -19.82 -11.92
CA GLU A 116 -15.27 -19.35 -12.79
C GLU A 116 -14.84 -19.28 -14.27
N TYR A 117 -13.63 -18.77 -14.52
CA TYR A 117 -13.04 -18.77 -15.86
C TYR A 117 -12.91 -20.20 -16.41
N LEU A 118 -12.33 -21.12 -15.63
CA LEU A 118 -12.13 -22.49 -16.08
C LEU A 118 -13.45 -23.28 -16.21
N LYS A 119 -14.50 -22.95 -15.44
CA LYS A 119 -15.85 -23.50 -15.66
C LYS A 119 -16.46 -23.03 -16.98
N THR A 120 -16.16 -21.80 -17.39
CA THR A 120 -16.75 -21.16 -18.57
C THR A 120 -16.02 -21.54 -19.86
N PHE A 121 -14.69 -21.59 -19.82
CA PHE A 121 -13.83 -21.80 -20.99
C PHE A 121 -13.10 -23.14 -21.01
N GLU A 122 -13.33 -23.99 -19.99
CA GLU A 122 -12.76 -25.34 -19.76
C GLU A 122 -11.23 -25.38 -19.53
N ARG A 123 -10.50 -24.42 -20.09
CA ARG A 123 -9.04 -24.35 -20.07
C ARG A 123 -8.52 -22.92 -20.19
N GLY A 124 -7.30 -22.68 -19.72
CA GLY A 124 -6.64 -21.39 -19.91
C GLY A 124 -5.12 -21.47 -19.78
N ARG A 125 -4.40 -20.54 -20.42
CA ARG A 125 -2.96 -20.36 -20.23
C ARG A 125 -2.72 -19.30 -19.18
N LEU A 126 -1.55 -19.33 -18.53
CA LEU A 126 -1.17 -18.34 -17.51
C LEU A 126 -1.30 -16.89 -18.01
N ALA A 127 -0.96 -16.64 -19.28
CA ALA A 127 -1.08 -15.33 -19.91
C ALA A 127 -2.52 -14.80 -19.98
N ASP A 128 -3.51 -15.69 -20.14
CA ASP A 128 -4.92 -15.31 -20.16
C ASP A 128 -5.36 -14.82 -18.76
N PHE A 129 -4.90 -15.51 -17.72
CA PHE A 129 -5.16 -15.15 -16.33
C PHE A 129 -4.39 -13.88 -15.91
N ASP A 130 -3.15 -13.73 -16.35
CA ASP A 130 -2.38 -12.49 -16.14
C ASP A 130 -3.15 -11.29 -16.73
N LYS A 131 -3.72 -11.44 -17.93
CA LYS A 131 -4.54 -10.40 -18.57
C LYS A 131 -5.86 -10.16 -17.83
N MET A 132 -6.55 -11.23 -17.42
CA MET A 132 -7.82 -11.14 -16.70
C MET A 132 -7.67 -10.47 -15.33
N LEU A 133 -6.57 -10.76 -14.63
CA LEU A 133 -6.32 -10.29 -13.27
C LEU A 133 -5.52 -8.98 -13.21
N ALA A 134 -4.96 -8.50 -14.32
CA ALA A 134 -4.10 -7.31 -14.36
C ALA A 134 -4.66 -6.10 -13.61
N ASN A 135 -5.95 -5.80 -13.81
CA ASN A 135 -6.63 -4.65 -13.20
C ASN A 135 -7.35 -4.98 -11.88
N LYS A 136 -7.27 -6.24 -11.41
CA LYS A 136 -7.94 -6.72 -10.18
C LYS A 136 -6.94 -7.01 -9.05
N LEU A 137 -5.67 -7.15 -9.39
CA LEU A 137 -4.60 -7.38 -8.43
C LEU A 137 -4.26 -6.09 -7.66
N PRO A 138 -3.68 -6.22 -6.45
CA PRO A 138 -3.32 -5.07 -5.64
C PRO A 138 -2.41 -4.09 -6.40
N GLN A 139 -2.71 -2.79 -6.30
CA GLN A 139 -1.91 -1.75 -6.99
C GLN A 139 -0.50 -1.62 -6.43
N VAL A 140 -0.30 -2.00 -5.16
CA VAL A 140 1.00 -1.96 -4.47
C VAL A 140 2.04 -2.92 -5.09
N LEU A 141 1.59 -3.90 -5.88
CA LEU A 141 2.48 -4.86 -6.51
C LEU A 141 3.06 -4.29 -7.80
N ASP A 142 4.35 -4.53 -8.05
CA ASP A 142 4.93 -4.31 -9.37
C ASP A 142 4.50 -5.42 -10.35
N ASP A 143 4.78 -5.25 -11.65
CA ASP A 143 4.33 -6.20 -12.68
C ASP A 143 4.96 -7.59 -12.53
N LYS A 144 6.18 -7.68 -11.99
CA LYS A 144 6.85 -8.97 -11.71
C LYS A 144 6.19 -9.64 -10.51
N GLN A 145 5.87 -8.89 -9.46
CA GLN A 145 5.15 -9.36 -8.28
C GLN A 145 3.73 -9.79 -8.63
N ARG A 146 3.02 -9.07 -9.52
CA ARG A 146 1.70 -9.47 -10.03
C ARG A 146 1.74 -10.81 -10.74
N LYS A 147 2.67 -11.00 -11.69
CA LYS A 147 2.86 -12.30 -12.38
C LYS A 147 3.20 -13.43 -11.41
N ASN A 148 4.07 -13.16 -10.44
CA ASN A 148 4.42 -14.14 -9.41
C ASN A 148 3.22 -14.49 -8.52
N LYS A 149 2.36 -13.52 -8.19
CA LYS A 149 1.12 -13.75 -7.43
C LYS A 149 0.20 -14.70 -8.19
N VAL A 150 -0.07 -14.46 -9.48
CA VAL A 150 -0.89 -15.36 -10.31
C VAL A 150 -0.30 -16.77 -10.34
N ARG A 151 1.02 -16.90 -10.55
CA ARG A 151 1.70 -18.20 -10.53
C ARG A 151 1.56 -18.92 -9.19
N ASN A 152 1.72 -18.20 -8.08
CA ASN A 152 1.60 -18.77 -6.74
C ASN A 152 0.17 -19.26 -6.46
N LEU A 153 -0.85 -18.51 -6.89
CA LEU A 153 -2.26 -18.95 -6.78
C LEU A 153 -2.48 -20.29 -7.50
N PHE A 154 -1.98 -20.44 -8.72
CA PHE A 154 -2.09 -21.72 -9.45
C PHE A 154 -1.32 -22.87 -8.78
N GLN A 155 -0.15 -22.59 -8.18
CA GLN A 155 0.60 -23.61 -7.44
C GLN A 155 -0.16 -24.09 -6.20
N GLU A 156 -0.75 -23.15 -5.46
CA GLU A 156 -1.60 -23.44 -4.32
C GLU A 156 -2.86 -24.23 -4.72
N MET A 157 -3.60 -23.73 -5.72
CA MET A 157 -4.79 -24.43 -6.22
C MET A 157 -4.48 -25.84 -6.73
N ARG A 158 -3.29 -26.06 -7.30
CA ARG A 158 -2.85 -27.39 -7.74
C ARG A 158 -2.56 -28.30 -6.57
N ARG A 159 -1.87 -27.80 -5.55
CA ARG A 159 -1.57 -28.54 -4.31
C ARG A 159 -2.86 -28.95 -3.60
N ASP A 160 -3.84 -28.06 -3.59
CA ASP A 160 -5.13 -28.26 -2.93
C ASP A 160 -6.11 -29.06 -3.81
N GLY A 161 -5.70 -29.45 -5.03
CA GLY A 161 -6.47 -30.34 -5.91
C GLY A 161 -7.59 -29.67 -6.70
N PHE A 162 -7.65 -28.33 -6.75
CA PHE A 162 -8.68 -27.62 -7.53
C PHE A 162 -8.37 -27.59 -9.04
N VAL A 163 -7.10 -27.51 -9.42
CA VAL A 163 -6.67 -27.38 -10.82
C VAL A 163 -5.54 -28.34 -11.16
N THR A 164 -5.44 -28.70 -12.44
CA THR A 164 -4.35 -29.47 -13.01
C THR A 164 -3.71 -28.75 -14.19
N SER A 165 -2.46 -29.06 -14.49
CA SER A 165 -1.73 -28.47 -15.61
C SER A 165 -1.25 -29.55 -16.58
N LYS A 166 -1.54 -29.37 -17.87
CA LYS A 166 -1.05 -30.20 -18.98
C LYS A 166 -0.60 -29.30 -20.12
N ASN A 167 0.64 -29.47 -20.59
CA ASN A 167 1.23 -28.69 -21.70
C ASN A 167 1.06 -27.16 -21.53
N GLN A 168 1.44 -26.63 -20.36
CA GLN A 168 1.31 -25.19 -20.01
C GLN A 168 -0.13 -24.64 -20.05
N THR A 169 -1.12 -25.52 -20.08
CA THR A 169 -2.54 -25.17 -20.02
C THR A 169 -3.12 -25.70 -18.72
N TRP A 170 -3.94 -24.89 -18.07
CA TRP A 170 -4.59 -25.20 -16.80
C TRP A 170 -6.04 -25.61 -17.03
N TYR A 171 -6.50 -26.56 -16.22
CA TYR A 171 -7.83 -27.16 -16.25
C TYR A 171 -8.34 -27.34 -14.82
N LEU A 172 -9.65 -27.45 -14.63
CA LEU A 172 -10.19 -27.93 -13.35
C LEU A 172 -9.83 -29.40 -13.17
N ALA A 173 -9.52 -29.81 -11.94
CA ALA A 173 -9.10 -31.18 -11.65
C ALA A 173 -10.22 -32.22 -11.83
N ASN A 174 -11.49 -31.79 -11.72
CA ASN A 174 -12.68 -32.65 -11.78
C ASN A 174 -13.55 -32.40 -13.04
N SER A 175 -12.98 -31.84 -14.11
CA SER A 175 -13.67 -31.64 -15.39
C SER A 175 -13.34 -32.72 -16.41
#